data_AF-A0AA43LZV8-F1
#
_entry.id   AF-A0AA43LZV8-F1
#
_cell.length_a   1.000
_cell.length_b   1.000
_cell.length_c   1.000
_cell.angle_alpha   90.00
_cell.angle_beta   90.00
_cell.angle_gamma   90.00
#
_symmetry.space_group_name_H-M   'P 1'
#
loop_
_entity.id
_entity.type
_entity.pdbx_description
1 polymer ?
#
loop_
_entity_poly.entity_id
_entity_poly.type
_entity_poly.pdbx_seq_one_letter_code
_entity_poly.pdbx_strand_id
1 'polypeptide(L)'
;MRISLNEVTVLNHSRMGRPPSKNPKSKSIPIRLDEATEKILQDYCDKHNTNRAEAIREAIHRLNEDETRYFWSPEWRQLLADNEKNITNISEEFQGTINKLLQLIQQMKTKTGSEANESDKIKNR
;
A
#
# COMPACT_ATOMS: atom_id res chain seq x y z
N MET A 1 34.09 -74.80 3.88
CA MET A 1 34.28 -73.37 3.61
C MET A 1 32.93 -72.68 3.81
N ARG A 2 32.71 -72.07 4.98
CA ARG A 2 31.47 -71.35 5.31
C ARG A 2 31.61 -69.93 4.77
N ILE A 3 30.72 -69.50 3.90
CA ILE A 3 30.59 -68.08 3.55
C ILE A 3 29.22 -67.63 4.09
N SER A 4 29.29 -66.68 5.02
CA SER A 4 28.18 -66.03 5.69
C SER A 4 27.28 -65.31 4.68
N LEU A 5 25.98 -65.58 4.70
CA LEU A 5 24.99 -64.76 4.00
C LEU A 5 24.75 -63.51 4.84
N ASN A 6 25.47 -62.43 4.54
CA ASN A 6 25.17 -61.10 5.06
C ASN A 6 24.19 -60.40 4.12
N GLU A 7 23.09 -59.94 4.71
CA GLU A 7 22.22 -58.82 4.33
C GLU A 7 21.94 -58.58 2.85
N VAL A 8 20.74 -58.96 2.42
CA VAL A 8 20.03 -58.22 1.36
C VAL A 8 18.80 -57.58 2.00
N THR A 9 18.98 -56.35 2.46
CA THR A 9 17.86 -55.46 2.81
C THR A 9 17.02 -55.25 1.56
N VAL A 10 15.78 -55.75 1.62
CA VAL A 10 14.80 -55.62 0.54
C VAL A 10 14.47 -54.14 0.41
N LEU A 11 15.04 -53.47 -0.59
CA LEU A 11 14.67 -52.10 -0.96
C LEU A 11 13.20 -52.14 -1.41
N ASN A 12 12.32 -51.68 -0.52
CA ASN A 12 10.91 -51.47 -0.77
C ASN A 12 10.76 -50.50 -1.95
N HIS A 13 10.62 -51.05 -3.15
CA HIS A 13 10.26 -50.32 -4.35
C HIS A 13 8.77 -49.91 -4.23
N SER A 14 8.53 -48.80 -3.53
CA SER A 14 7.25 -48.11 -3.55
C SER A 14 6.82 -47.93 -5.01
N ARG A 15 5.61 -48.40 -5.35
CA ARG A 15 4.98 -48.20 -6.66
C ARG A 15 5.17 -46.73 -7.05
N MET A 16 5.91 -46.48 -8.13
CA MET A 16 6.30 -45.13 -8.54
C MET A 16 5.06 -44.31 -8.93
N GLY A 17 4.47 -43.63 -7.95
CA GLY A 17 3.57 -42.49 -8.17
C GLY A 17 4.36 -41.20 -8.35
N ARG A 18 3.65 -40.11 -8.72
CA ARG A 18 4.21 -38.76 -8.70
C ARG A 18 4.81 -38.51 -7.30
N PRO A 19 6.06 -38.03 -7.19
CA PRO A 19 6.66 -37.75 -5.88
C PRO A 19 5.71 -36.85 -5.08
N PRO A 20 5.50 -37.14 -3.78
CA PRO A 20 4.53 -36.43 -2.97
C PRO A 20 4.92 -34.94 -2.93
N SER A 21 4.09 -34.11 -3.55
CA SER A 21 4.22 -32.65 -3.42
C SER A 21 3.77 -32.26 -2.02
N LYS A 22 4.51 -31.36 -1.37
CA LYS A 22 4.16 -30.82 -0.04
C LYS A 22 2.81 -30.07 -0.04
N ASN A 23 2.38 -29.54 -1.19
CA ASN A 23 1.08 -28.88 -1.35
C ASN A 23 0.46 -29.23 -2.70
N PRO A 24 -0.16 -30.42 -2.84
CA PRO A 24 -0.77 -30.82 -4.09
C PRO A 24 -2.04 -29.99 -4.34
N LYS A 25 -2.22 -29.49 -5.57
CA LYS A 25 -3.46 -28.87 -6.06
C LYS A 25 -4.52 -29.97 -6.27
N SER A 26 -5.00 -30.56 -5.18
CA SER A 26 -5.82 -31.78 -5.17
C SER A 26 -7.33 -31.52 -5.27
N LYS A 27 -7.77 -30.31 -4.92
CA LYS A 27 -9.18 -29.91 -4.99
C LYS A 27 -9.51 -29.38 -6.38
N SER A 28 -10.52 -29.97 -7.02
CA SER A 28 -11.10 -29.48 -8.28
C SER A 28 -12.48 -28.87 -8.00
N ILE A 29 -12.78 -27.73 -8.61
CA ILE A 29 -14.06 -27.04 -8.46
C ILE A 29 -14.65 -26.85 -9.86
N PRO A 30 -15.80 -27.48 -10.18
CA PRO A 30 -16.54 -27.19 -11.40
C PRO A 30 -17.35 -25.89 -11.20
N ILE A 31 -17.03 -24.86 -11.98
CA ILE A 31 -17.69 -23.54 -11.91
C ILE A 31 -18.41 -23.30 -13.23
N ARG A 32 -19.68 -22.86 -13.16
CA ARG A 32 -20.42 -22.37 -14.32
C ARG A 32 -20.37 -20.84 -14.29
N LEU A 33 -19.94 -20.24 -15.40
CA LEU A 33 -19.90 -18.79 -15.58
C LEU A 33 -20.94 -18.39 -16.62
N ASP A 34 -21.58 -17.25 -16.41
CA ASP A 34 -22.35 -16.59 -17.45
C ASP A 34 -21.39 -15.88 -18.43
N GLU A 35 -21.94 -15.38 -19.54
CA GLU A 35 -21.14 -14.75 -20.59
C GLU A 35 -20.38 -13.50 -20.09
N ALA A 36 -21.01 -12.73 -19.20
CA ALA A 36 -20.40 -11.54 -18.61
C ALA A 36 -19.19 -11.90 -17.74
N THR A 37 -19.33 -12.89 -16.86
CA THR A 37 -18.25 -13.29 -15.94
C THR A 37 -17.12 -14.01 -16.67
N GLU A 38 -17.45 -14.82 -17.68
CA GLU A 38 -16.46 -15.45 -18.57
C GLU A 38 -15.62 -14.39 -19.29
N LYS A 39 -16.26 -13.32 -19.79
CA LYS A 39 -15.55 -12.22 -20.44
C LYS A 39 -14.58 -11.51 -19.49
N ILE A 40 -15.00 -11.23 -18.25
CA ILE A 40 -14.13 -10.62 -17.23
C ILE A 40 -12.90 -11.50 -16.99
N LEU A 41 -13.09 -12.82 -16.86
CA LEU A 41 -12.01 -13.76 -16.66
C LEU A 41 -11.05 -13.78 -17.86
N GLN A 42 -11.60 -13.76 -19.08
CA GLN A 42 -10.82 -13.77 -20.31
C GLN A 42 -9.99 -12.49 -20.46
N ASP A 43 -10.61 -11.32 -20.29
CA ASP A 43 -9.94 -10.02 -20.35
C ASP A 43 -8.79 -9.94 -19.33
N TYR A 44 -8.99 -10.49 -18.13
CA TYR A 44 -7.95 -10.58 -17.11
C TYR A 44 -6.80 -11.50 -17.53
N CYS A 45 -7.12 -12.69 -18.05
CA CYS A 45 -6.12 -13.63 -18.57
C CYS A 45 -5.26 -13.00 -19.67
N ASP A 46 -5.90 -12.28 -20.61
CA ASP A 46 -5.22 -11.65 -21.75
C ASP A 46 -4.33 -10.49 -21.28
N LYS A 47 -4.83 -9.64 -20.39
CA LYS A 47 -4.08 -8.51 -19.83
C LYS A 47 -2.86 -8.93 -19.03
N HIS A 48 -2.97 -10.02 -18.26
CA HIS A 48 -1.91 -10.49 -17.36
C HIS A 48 -1.08 -11.66 -17.93
N ASN A 49 -1.40 -12.11 -19.15
CA ASN A 49 -0.79 -13.27 -19.79
C ASN A 49 -0.78 -14.53 -18.88
N THR A 50 -1.92 -14.80 -18.24
CA THR A 50 -2.09 -15.93 -17.30
C THR A 50 -3.14 -16.91 -17.79
N ASN A 51 -3.08 -18.15 -17.30
CA ASN A 51 -4.13 -19.14 -17.58
C ASN A 51 -5.34 -18.96 -16.64
N ARG A 52 -6.52 -19.41 -17.08
CA ARG A 52 -7.78 -19.32 -16.32
C ARG A 52 -7.67 -19.87 -14.90
N ALA A 53 -6.99 -21.01 -14.73
CA ALA A 53 -6.88 -21.65 -13.42
C ALA A 53 -6.00 -20.84 -12.45
N GLU A 54 -5.05 -20.07 -12.95
CA GLU A 54 -4.20 -19.17 -12.17
C GLU A 54 -4.92 -17.88 -11.85
N ALA A 55 -5.61 -17.29 -12.84
CA ALA A 55 -6.49 -16.14 -12.63
C ALA A 55 -7.59 -16.41 -11.60
N ILE A 56 -8.24 -17.58 -11.64
CA ILE A 56 -9.26 -17.96 -10.65
C ILE A 56 -8.65 -18.14 -9.25
N ARG A 57 -7.44 -18.74 -9.15
CA ARG A 57 -6.77 -18.88 -7.84
C ARG A 57 -6.41 -17.53 -7.24
N GLU A 58 -5.90 -16.62 -8.07
CA GLU A 58 -5.60 -15.25 -7.70
C GLU A 58 -6.86 -14.49 -7.28
N ALA A 59 -7.97 -14.66 -8.02
CA ALA A 59 -9.26 -14.11 -7.62
C ALA A 59 -9.71 -14.67 -6.25
N ILE A 60 -9.55 -15.98 -6.00
CA ILE A 60 -9.87 -16.58 -4.70
C ILE A 60 -8.93 -16.07 -3.60
N HIS A 61 -7.66 -15.78 -3.88
CA HIS A 61 -6.77 -15.14 -2.91
C HIS A 61 -7.26 -13.72 -2.56
N ARG A 62 -7.78 -12.98 -3.53
CA ARG A 62 -8.45 -11.69 -3.32
C ARG A 62 -9.80 -11.80 -2.62
N LEU A 63 -10.44 -12.98 -2.61
CA LEU A 63 -11.62 -13.24 -1.78
C LEU A 63 -11.24 -13.58 -0.34
N ASN A 64 -10.07 -14.17 -0.10
CA ASN A 64 -9.53 -14.29 1.25
C ASN A 64 -9.16 -12.91 1.83
N GLU A 65 -8.96 -11.92 0.96
CA GLU A 65 -9.06 -10.51 1.30
C GLU A 65 -10.52 -10.08 1.45
N ASP A 66 -11.37 -10.83 2.18
CA ASP A 66 -12.58 -10.26 2.82
C ASP A 66 -12.22 -9.31 3.99
N GLU A 67 -10.96 -8.86 4.01
CA GLU A 67 -10.60 -7.46 4.16
C GLU A 67 -10.79 -6.67 2.83
N THR A 68 -11.93 -6.84 2.12
CA THR A 68 -12.22 -6.33 0.76
C THR A 68 -12.52 -4.83 0.80
N ARG A 69 -11.65 -4.07 1.46
CA ARG A 69 -11.59 -2.61 1.52
C ARG A 69 -10.17 -2.07 1.35
N TYR A 70 -9.27 -2.83 0.73
CA TYR A 70 -7.89 -2.37 0.49
C TYR A 70 -7.76 -1.55 -0.80
N PHE A 71 -8.49 -0.44 -0.80
CA PHE A 71 -8.02 0.84 -1.33
C PHE A 71 -6.83 1.40 -0.50
N TRP A 72 -6.38 0.68 0.54
CA TRP A 72 -5.45 1.13 1.58
C TRP A 72 -4.40 0.07 1.97
N SER A 73 -3.52 -0.39 1.06
CA SER A 73 -2.34 -1.23 1.42
C SER A 73 -1.57 -0.68 2.64
N PRO A 74 -0.82 -1.51 3.41
CA PRO A 74 -0.01 -1.00 4.52
C PRO A 74 0.93 0.14 4.09
N GLU A 75 1.45 0.05 2.86
CA GLU A 75 2.25 1.11 2.24
C GLU A 75 1.41 2.37 1.98
N TRP A 76 0.16 2.23 1.54
CA TRP A 76 -0.76 3.36 1.35
C TRP A 76 -1.19 4.00 2.66
N ARG A 77 -1.38 3.22 3.73
CA ARG A 77 -1.62 3.74 5.09
C ARG A 77 -0.45 4.59 5.56
N GLN A 78 0.77 4.09 5.35
CA GLN A 78 1.98 4.82 5.68
C GLN A 78 2.09 6.11 4.85
N LEU A 79 1.89 6.02 3.54
CA LEU A 79 1.95 7.16 2.62
C LEU A 79 0.91 8.24 2.95
N LEU A 80 -0.31 7.84 3.36
CA LEU A 80 -1.34 8.79 3.76
C LEU A 80 -1.04 9.43 5.12
N ALA A 81 -0.53 8.68 6.08
CA ALA A 81 -0.07 9.23 7.36
C ALA A 81 1.11 10.20 7.18
N ASP A 82 2.02 9.90 6.26
CA ASP A 82 3.16 10.75 5.93
C ASP A 82 2.69 12.02 5.21
N ASN A 83 1.77 11.90 4.26
CA ASN A 83 1.16 13.06 3.59
C ASN A 83 0.38 13.95 4.56
N GLU A 84 -0.37 13.37 5.49
CA GLU A 84 -1.09 14.11 6.52
C GLU A 84 -0.11 14.95 7.36
N LYS A 85 0.98 14.35 7.85
CA LYS A 85 2.03 15.07 8.60
C LYS A 85 2.69 16.17 7.77
N ASN A 86 2.98 15.91 6.50
CA ASN A 86 3.57 16.90 5.62
C ASN A 86 2.64 18.11 5.44
N ILE A 87 1.34 17.88 5.25
CA ILE A 87 0.34 18.93 5.12
C ILE A 87 0.23 19.75 6.41
N THR A 88 0.22 19.10 7.59
CA THR A 88 0.16 19.82 8.86
C THR A 88 1.39 20.71 9.07
N ASN A 89 2.59 20.19 8.80
CA ASN A 89 3.83 20.95 8.95
C ASN A 89 3.86 22.18 8.04
N ILE A 90 3.48 22.01 6.76
CA ILE A 90 3.40 23.12 5.80
C ILE A 90 2.42 24.21 6.30
N SER A 91 1.28 23.79 6.88
CA SER A 91 0.30 24.74 7.41
C SER A 91 0.86 25.54 8.59
N GLU A 92 1.64 24.93 9.47
CA GLU A 92 2.25 25.58 10.63
C GLU A 92 3.31 26.61 10.20
N GLU A 93 4.17 26.24 9.23
CA GLU A 93 5.16 27.16 8.66
C GLU A 93 4.51 28.39 8.01
N PHE A 94 3.41 28.16 7.29
CA PHE A 94 2.65 29.22 6.65
C PHE A 94 2.03 30.17 7.69
N GLN A 95 1.42 29.63 8.76
CA GLN A 95 0.89 30.44 9.86
C GLN A 95 2.00 31.24 10.57
N GLY A 96 3.17 30.65 10.78
CA GLY A 96 4.33 31.36 11.33
C GLY A 96 4.77 32.54 10.47
N THR A 97 4.72 32.38 9.15
CA THR A 97 5.06 33.46 8.20
C THR A 97 4.04 34.58 8.23
N ILE A 98 2.73 34.26 8.25
CA ILE A 98 1.66 35.24 8.40
C ILE A 98 1.84 36.05 9.69
N ASN A 99 2.10 35.38 10.81
CA ASN A 99 2.29 36.03 12.09
C ASN A 99 3.47 37.00 12.08
N LYS A 100 4.61 36.62 11.49
CA LYS A 100 5.76 37.51 11.30
C LYS A 100 5.42 38.72 10.46
N LEU A 101 4.72 38.54 9.33
CA LEU A 101 4.30 39.65 8.47
C LEU A 101 3.34 40.60 9.21
N LEU A 102 2.38 40.08 9.96
CA LEU A 102 1.48 40.88 10.78
C LEU A 102 2.24 41.67 11.84
N GLN A 103 3.24 41.06 12.48
CA GLN A 103 4.11 41.72 13.46
C GLN A 103 4.91 42.86 12.82
N LEU A 104 5.46 42.65 11.62
CA LEU A 104 6.16 43.69 10.85
C LEU A 104 5.22 44.84 10.49
N ILE A 105 4.00 44.54 10.03
CA ILE A 105 3.00 45.57 9.73
C ILE A 105 2.65 46.37 10.99
N GLN A 106 2.50 45.72 12.14
CA GLN A 106 2.27 46.40 13.41
C GLN A 106 3.45 47.32 13.78
N GLN A 107 4.69 46.83 13.67
CA GLN A 107 5.90 47.63 13.92
C GLN A 107 5.99 48.85 12.98
N MET A 108 5.61 48.69 11.71
CA MET A 108 5.57 49.80 10.76
C MET A 108 4.52 50.84 11.16
N LYS A 109 3.31 50.40 11.57
CA LYS A 109 2.24 51.30 12.06
C LYS A 109 2.66 52.07 13.30
N THR A 110 3.38 51.45 14.24
CA THR A 110 3.86 52.14 15.46
C THR A 110 4.95 53.17 15.17
N LYS A 111 5.83 52.90 14.19
CA LYS A 111 6.89 53.84 13.77
C LYS A 111 6.33 55.04 13.00
N THR A 112 5.38 54.83 12.10
CA THR A 112 4.73 55.94 11.37
C THR A 112 3.81 56.78 12.27
N GLY A 113 3.19 56.18 13.30
CA GLY A 113 2.41 56.90 14.31
C GLY A 113 3.23 57.79 15.25
N SER A 114 4.51 57.47 15.50
CA SER A 114 5.39 58.35 16.29
C SER A 114 5.91 59.54 15.47
N GLU A 115 6.18 59.35 14.17
CA GLU A 115 6.69 60.42 13.29
C GLU A 115 5.63 61.52 13.01
N ALA A 116 4.35 61.16 12.94
CA ALA A 116 3.26 62.14 12.79
C ALA A 116 3.08 63.03 14.05
N ASN A 117 3.23 62.46 15.26
CA ASN A 117 3.10 63.21 16.51
C ASN A 117 4.32 64.09 16.84
N GLU A 118 5.50 63.75 16.34
CA GLU A 118 6.73 64.56 16.48
C GLU A 118 6.71 65.79 15.55
N SER A 119 6.25 65.61 14.31
CA SER A 119 6.17 66.68 13.31
C SER A 119 5.05 67.70 13.57
N ASP A 120 3.95 67.28 14.22
CA ASP A 120 2.90 68.21 14.69
C ASP A 120 3.29 68.97 15.97
N LYS A 121 4.16 68.41 16.82
CA LYS A 121 4.72 69.12 17.99
C LYS A 121 5.71 70.23 17.60
N ILE A 122 6.42 70.07 16.48
CA ILE A 122 7.41 71.05 16.00
C ILE A 122 6.73 72.22 15.26
N LYS A 123 5.55 72.01 14.66
CA LYS A 123 4.78 73.08 13.99
C LYS A 123 3.94 73.97 14.92
N ASN A 124 3.68 73.53 16.16
CA ASN A 124 2.87 74.24 17.16
C ASN A 124 3.72 74.94 18.26
N ARG A 125 4.99 75.23 17.97
CA ARG A 125 5.91 75.94 18.86
C ARG A 125 6.55 77.11 18.12
#